data_AF-A0A7V4FK84-F1
#
_entry.id   AF-A0A7V4FK84-F1
#
_cell.length_a   1.000
_cell.length_b   1.000
_cell.length_c   1.000
_cell.angle_alpha   90.00
_cell.angle_beta   90.00
_cell.angle_gamma   90.00
#
_symmetry.space_group_name_H-M   'P 1'
#
loop_
_entity.id
_entity.type
_entity.pdbx_description
1 polymer ?
#
loop_
_entity_poly.entity_id
_entity_poly.type
_entity_poly.pdbx_seq_one_letter_code
_entity_poly.pdbx_strand_id
1 'polypeptide(L)'
;MYRKYLEDGELPFCKGCGHSLVANNIDLALQKNNYSILDVIIVTDIGCHGIIDKSFKTHTIHGLHGRSVALASGISAGINNPNKKIIALVGDGGATIGMQHIIDAAHHNFNITVIVHNNMLYGMTGGQPSEFTPYGFKTTTTPEGMKRIGYDICQIAMTAGASFVSRVFGTGDFSDLLSKAFSTKGFSLVEVMEICPSYGVKANPGMKLKNIVEEAGLEVKTFVDKETDYFKTDVRTNTKRLLLDEEKITINYNSEIKQPVNILLSGSAGEGVQSAAELFAKAAVSSGLTVSKKGSYPVTVGVGFSSADIIISPNQILFTGTKEPNVIIITSQDGLEFSASSIKNSNNAIIFCDSSLSLPETNAKVIKCDFRNKVSSKNVSFYALLYYLNFSKVFPMEAFIETIKNDKLSSRLDWDKLLNFS
;
A
#
# COMPACT_ATOMS: atom_id res chain seq x y z
N MET A 1 14.14 -21.96 6.52
CA MET A 1 12.70 -21.68 6.65
C MET A 1 12.20 -21.20 5.31
N TYR A 2 11.30 -21.94 4.65
CA TYR A 2 10.76 -21.55 3.35
C TYR A 2 9.63 -20.52 3.56
N ARG A 3 9.75 -19.35 2.94
CA ARG A 3 8.73 -18.28 2.98
C ARG A 3 7.83 -18.37 1.77
N LYS A 4 6.51 -18.35 1.97
CA LYS A 4 5.52 -18.42 0.90
C LYS A 4 4.80 -17.09 0.67
N TYR A 5 4.45 -16.41 1.75
CA TYR A 5 3.70 -15.14 1.77
C TYR A 5 4.62 -13.94 1.93
N LEU A 6 5.83 -14.13 2.44
CA LEU A 6 6.86 -13.09 2.50
C LEU A 6 7.81 -13.16 1.28
N GLU A 7 8.33 -12.00 0.90
CA GLU A 7 9.43 -11.87 -0.05
C GLU A 7 10.73 -12.49 0.48
N ASP A 8 11.52 -12.98 -0.48
CA ASP A 8 12.85 -13.49 -0.21
C ASP A 8 13.80 -12.31 0.06
N GLY A 9 14.64 -12.44 1.09
CA GLY A 9 15.62 -11.41 1.45
C GLY A 9 15.54 -10.90 2.90
N GLU A 10 16.33 -9.87 3.18
CA GLU A 10 16.39 -9.23 4.48
C GLU A 10 15.12 -8.43 4.77
N LEU A 11 14.56 -8.64 5.96
CA LEU A 11 13.43 -7.84 6.45
C LEU A 11 13.93 -6.48 6.93
N PRO A 12 13.13 -5.42 6.81
CA PRO A 12 13.52 -4.02 7.08
C PRO A 12 13.74 -3.66 8.56
N PHE A 13 14.01 -4.64 9.43
CA PHE A 13 14.11 -4.47 10.87
C PHE A 13 15.55 -4.46 11.38
N CYS A 14 15.77 -3.87 12.56
CA CYS A 14 17.08 -3.89 13.21
C CYS A 14 17.54 -5.34 13.49
N LYS A 15 18.86 -5.56 13.49
CA LYS A 15 19.43 -6.86 13.90
C LYS A 15 18.97 -7.23 15.31
N GLY A 16 18.45 -8.45 15.48
CA GLY A 16 17.90 -8.93 16.74
C GLY A 16 16.49 -8.44 17.09
N CYS A 17 15.81 -7.73 16.20
CA CYS A 17 14.43 -7.30 16.41
C CYS A 17 13.45 -8.48 16.32
N GLY A 18 12.57 -8.62 17.31
CA GLY A 18 11.55 -9.68 17.36
C GLY A 18 10.54 -9.62 16.20
N HIS A 19 10.29 -8.43 15.61
CA HIS A 19 9.32 -8.27 14.52
C HIS A 19 9.65 -9.19 13.33
N SER A 20 10.93 -9.49 13.08
CA SER A 20 11.35 -10.47 12.06
C SER A 20 10.82 -11.88 12.36
N LEU A 21 10.86 -12.30 13.63
CA LEU A 21 10.33 -13.59 14.06
C LEU A 21 8.81 -13.61 14.00
N VAL A 22 8.14 -12.52 14.36
CA VAL A 22 6.69 -12.42 14.21
C VAL A 22 6.26 -12.55 12.75
N ALA A 23 6.92 -11.83 11.83
CA ALA A 23 6.63 -11.93 10.40
C ALA A 23 6.81 -13.37 9.87
N ASN A 24 7.90 -14.03 10.27
CA ASN A 24 8.15 -15.43 9.92
C ASN A 24 7.08 -16.39 10.49
N ASN A 25 6.63 -16.18 11.73
CA ASN A 25 5.57 -17.00 12.33
C ASN A 25 4.19 -16.76 11.69
N ILE A 26 3.90 -15.53 11.25
CA ILE A 26 2.71 -15.22 10.45
C ILE A 26 2.74 -15.99 9.13
N ASP A 27 3.88 -15.98 8.42
CA ASP A 27 4.06 -16.73 7.17
C ASP A 27 3.79 -18.24 7.36
N LEU A 28 4.36 -18.86 8.40
CA LEU A 28 4.08 -20.27 8.72
C LEU A 28 2.61 -20.51 9.07
N ALA A 29 2.02 -19.65 9.89
CA ALA A 29 0.62 -19.82 10.31
C ALA A 29 -0.35 -19.73 9.11
N LEU A 30 -0.05 -18.85 8.14
CA LEU A 30 -0.77 -18.78 6.87
C LEU A 30 -0.57 -20.06 6.04
N GLN A 31 0.66 -20.60 5.98
CA GLN A 31 0.95 -21.88 5.31
C GLN A 31 0.14 -23.03 5.93
N LYS A 32 0.11 -23.13 7.26
CA LYS A 32 -0.63 -24.19 7.98
C LYS A 32 -2.14 -24.15 7.72
N ASN A 33 -2.72 -22.97 7.53
CA ASN A 33 -4.13 -22.81 7.17
C ASN A 33 -4.41 -22.96 5.67
N ASN A 34 -3.39 -23.14 4.83
CA ASN A 34 -3.52 -23.27 3.38
C ASN A 34 -4.25 -22.09 2.71
N TYR A 35 -4.14 -20.87 3.23
CA TYR A 35 -4.75 -19.70 2.59
C TYR A 35 -4.11 -19.41 1.22
N SER A 36 -4.91 -19.00 0.23
CA SER A 36 -4.34 -18.42 -0.99
C SER A 36 -3.73 -17.06 -0.69
N ILE A 37 -2.68 -16.67 -1.41
CA ILE A 37 -2.07 -15.34 -1.29
C ILE A 37 -3.09 -14.22 -1.54
N LEU A 38 -4.03 -14.44 -2.47
CA LEU A 38 -5.12 -13.50 -2.81
C LEU A 38 -6.32 -13.55 -1.85
N ASP A 39 -6.30 -14.44 -0.86
CA ASP A 39 -7.31 -14.51 0.20
C ASP A 39 -6.85 -13.83 1.49
N VAL A 40 -5.58 -13.41 1.56
CA VAL A 40 -5.00 -12.77 2.75
C VAL A 40 -4.91 -11.26 2.54
N ILE A 41 -5.35 -10.52 3.54
CA ILE A 41 -5.31 -9.06 3.59
C ILE A 41 -4.61 -8.65 4.89
N ILE A 42 -3.44 -8.05 4.77
CA ILE A 42 -2.67 -7.53 5.90
C ILE A 42 -2.88 -6.03 6.01
N VAL A 43 -3.37 -5.57 7.16
CA VAL A 43 -3.56 -4.14 7.45
C VAL A 43 -2.54 -3.74 8.51
N THR A 44 -1.59 -2.89 8.15
CA THR A 44 -0.52 -2.46 9.06
C THR A 44 -0.83 -1.09 9.67
N ASP A 45 -0.34 -0.86 10.88
CA ASP A 45 -0.36 0.44 11.54
C ASP A 45 0.94 1.22 11.29
N ILE A 46 0.99 2.49 11.70
CA ILE A 46 2.22 3.28 11.71
C ILE A 46 3.10 2.80 12.86
N GLY A 47 4.32 2.37 12.53
CA GLY A 47 5.32 1.94 13.50
C GLY A 47 6.33 1.01 12.86
N CYS A 48 7.36 0.60 13.63
CA CYS A 48 8.39 -0.30 13.12
C CYS A 48 7.75 -1.53 12.49
N HIS A 49 6.82 -2.22 13.17
CA HIS A 49 6.15 -3.41 12.64
C HIS A 49 5.50 -3.16 11.26
N GLY A 50 5.00 -1.96 10.99
CA GLY A 50 4.16 -1.67 9.83
C GLY A 50 4.91 -1.57 8.52
N ILE A 51 6.22 -1.33 8.56
CA ILE A 51 7.10 -1.25 7.37
C ILE A 51 7.26 -2.62 6.66
N ILE A 52 6.71 -3.69 7.25
CA ILE A 52 6.73 -5.06 6.73
C ILE A 52 5.75 -5.27 5.57
N ASP A 53 4.76 -4.40 5.41
CA ASP A 53 3.71 -4.52 4.41
C ASP A 53 4.25 -4.75 3.00
N LYS A 54 5.26 -3.99 2.57
CA LYS A 54 5.91 -4.13 1.26
C LYS A 54 6.60 -5.48 1.04
N SER A 55 6.85 -6.23 2.13
CA SER A 55 7.49 -7.54 2.08
C SER A 55 6.48 -8.68 2.01
N PHE A 56 5.18 -8.42 2.15
CA PHE A 56 4.15 -9.43 1.95
C PHE A 56 3.72 -9.48 0.47
N LYS A 57 3.59 -10.70 -0.06
CA LYS A 57 3.08 -11.01 -1.41
C LYS A 57 1.55 -10.94 -1.50
N THR A 58 0.87 -10.63 -0.39
CA THR A 58 -0.59 -10.60 -0.24
C THR A 58 -1.18 -9.21 -0.52
N HIS A 59 -2.49 -9.02 -0.34
CA HIS A 59 -3.04 -7.67 -0.28
C HIS A 59 -2.55 -6.98 1.00
N THR A 60 -2.08 -5.73 0.87
CA THR A 60 -1.53 -4.96 1.99
C THR A 60 -2.08 -3.54 1.99
N ILE A 61 -2.40 -3.04 3.18
CA ILE A 61 -2.93 -1.69 3.40
C ILE A 61 -2.18 -1.07 4.58
N HIS A 62 -1.41 -0.02 4.31
CA HIS A 62 -0.76 0.78 5.35
C HIS A 62 -1.75 1.80 5.90
N GLY A 63 -2.22 1.59 7.13
CA GLY A 63 -3.16 2.45 7.82
C GLY A 63 -2.52 3.72 8.40
N LEU A 64 -3.36 4.53 9.03
CA LEU A 64 -2.91 5.64 9.88
C LEU A 64 -2.63 5.14 11.30
N HIS A 65 -1.93 5.96 12.08
CA HIS A 65 -1.53 5.59 13.43
C HIS A 65 -2.74 5.29 14.34
N GLY A 66 -2.81 4.07 14.86
CA GLY A 66 -3.90 3.52 15.65
C GLY A 66 -5.20 3.33 14.90
N ARG A 67 -5.19 3.26 13.56
CA ARG A 67 -6.41 3.09 12.73
C ARG A 67 -6.45 1.77 11.97
N SER A 68 -5.39 0.97 12.03
CA SER A 68 -5.30 -0.34 11.36
C SER A 68 -6.48 -1.27 11.70
N VAL A 69 -6.88 -1.36 12.96
CA VAL A 69 -7.99 -2.22 13.41
C VAL A 69 -9.36 -1.72 12.92
N ALA A 70 -9.57 -0.40 12.90
CA ALA A 70 -10.78 0.18 12.33
C ALA A 70 -10.89 -0.10 10.82
N LEU A 71 -9.79 0.08 10.10
CA LEU A 71 -9.71 -0.23 8.66
C LEU A 71 -9.97 -1.72 8.41
N ALA A 72 -9.31 -2.61 9.17
CA ALA A 72 -9.53 -4.05 9.08
C ALA A 72 -10.99 -4.44 9.35
N SER A 73 -11.63 -3.81 10.33
CA SER A 73 -13.05 -4.05 10.63
C SER A 73 -13.96 -3.63 9.47
N GLY A 74 -13.71 -2.44 8.89
CA GLY A 74 -14.43 -1.97 7.70
C GLY A 74 -14.23 -2.88 6.49
N ILE A 75 -13.02 -3.39 6.27
CA ILE A 75 -12.72 -4.36 5.21
C ILE A 75 -13.49 -5.67 5.46
N SER A 76 -13.48 -6.18 6.69
CA SER A 76 -14.24 -7.39 7.06
C SER A 76 -15.73 -7.21 6.80
N ALA A 77 -16.29 -6.07 7.19
CA ALA A 77 -17.69 -5.74 6.98
C ALA A 77 -18.02 -5.60 5.49
N GLY A 78 -17.18 -4.89 4.73
CA GLY A 78 -17.43 -4.62 3.31
C GLY A 78 -17.29 -5.86 2.43
N ILE A 79 -16.30 -6.72 2.71
CA ILE A 79 -16.09 -7.97 1.98
C ILE A 79 -17.12 -9.03 2.38
N ASN A 80 -17.48 -9.09 3.66
CA ASN A 80 -18.48 -10.01 4.22
C ASN A 80 -18.31 -11.48 3.77
N ASN A 81 -17.06 -11.93 3.63
CA ASN A 81 -16.72 -13.26 3.13
C ASN A 81 -15.83 -14.00 4.13
N PRO A 82 -16.28 -15.12 4.72
CA PRO A 82 -15.50 -15.87 5.70
C PRO A 82 -14.24 -16.54 5.14
N ASN A 83 -14.13 -16.69 3.82
CA ASN A 83 -12.96 -17.30 3.17
C ASN A 83 -11.80 -16.31 3.04
N LYS A 84 -12.02 -15.01 3.27
CA LYS A 84 -10.97 -13.99 3.28
C LYS A 84 -10.39 -13.87 4.69
N LYS A 85 -9.07 -13.88 4.81
CA LYS A 85 -8.35 -13.71 6.08
C LYS A 85 -7.80 -12.30 6.19
N ILE A 86 -8.34 -11.55 7.16
CA ILE A 86 -7.94 -10.18 7.44
C ILE A 86 -7.15 -10.16 8.74
N ILE A 87 -5.92 -9.67 8.67
CA ILE A 87 -4.99 -9.60 9.80
C ILE A 87 -4.55 -8.14 9.98
N ALA A 88 -4.78 -7.58 11.16
CA ALA A 88 -4.28 -6.26 11.53
C ALA A 88 -2.99 -6.42 12.34
N LEU A 89 -1.90 -5.77 11.90
CA LEU A 89 -0.65 -5.68 12.64
C LEU A 89 -0.57 -4.31 13.30
N VAL A 90 -0.48 -4.28 14.62
CA VAL A 90 -0.45 -3.05 15.40
C VAL A 90 0.65 -3.13 16.45
N GLY A 91 1.30 -2.02 16.75
CA GLY A 91 2.30 -1.95 17.83
C GLY A 91 1.61 -1.59 19.14
N ASP A 92 2.27 -1.80 20.27
CA ASP A 92 1.79 -1.32 21.57
C ASP A 92 1.45 0.19 21.59
N GLY A 93 2.21 1.01 20.85
CA GLY A 93 1.85 2.41 20.65
C GLY A 93 0.64 2.66 19.75
N GLY A 94 0.52 1.91 18.66
CA GLY A 94 -0.68 1.94 17.82
C GLY A 94 -1.92 1.50 18.61
N ALA A 95 -1.78 0.49 19.48
CA ALA A 95 -2.83 0.00 20.35
C ALA A 95 -3.17 0.99 21.46
N THR A 96 -2.21 1.80 21.92
CA THR A 96 -2.45 2.89 22.86
C THR A 96 -3.41 3.95 22.27
N ILE A 97 -3.07 4.54 21.12
CA ILE A 97 -3.93 5.55 20.45
C ILE A 97 -5.16 4.93 19.74
N GLY A 98 -5.08 3.65 19.41
CA GLY A 98 -6.13 2.88 18.73
C GLY A 98 -7.02 2.06 19.67
N MET A 99 -6.89 2.20 20.99
CA MET A 99 -7.53 1.33 21.99
C MET A 99 -9.04 1.20 21.77
N GLN A 100 -9.73 2.31 21.53
CA GLN A 100 -11.18 2.30 21.30
C GLN A 100 -11.57 1.47 20.08
N HIS A 101 -10.79 1.52 19.00
CA HIS A 101 -11.06 0.70 17.81
C HIS A 101 -10.85 -0.79 18.07
N ILE A 102 -9.92 -1.17 18.94
CA ILE A 102 -9.74 -2.57 19.38
C ILE A 102 -10.94 -3.01 20.21
N ILE A 103 -11.36 -2.20 21.18
CA ILE A 103 -12.52 -2.48 22.04
C ILE A 103 -13.78 -2.64 21.20
N ASP A 104 -14.08 -1.67 20.33
CA ASP A 104 -15.27 -1.71 19.48
C ASP A 104 -15.22 -2.87 18.49
N ALA A 105 -14.05 -3.19 17.93
CA ALA A 105 -13.92 -4.31 17.00
C ALA A 105 -14.16 -5.66 17.68
N ALA A 106 -13.68 -5.81 18.92
CA ALA A 106 -13.95 -6.97 19.76
C ALA A 106 -15.43 -7.05 20.17
N HIS A 107 -16.02 -5.92 20.57
CA HIS A 107 -17.41 -5.82 21.01
C HIS A 107 -18.40 -6.21 19.92
N HIS A 108 -18.17 -5.74 18.69
CA HIS A 108 -18.98 -6.13 17.53
C HIS A 108 -18.59 -7.52 16.98
N ASN A 109 -17.47 -8.09 17.45
CA ASN A 109 -16.93 -9.37 17.02
C ASN A 109 -16.69 -9.45 15.50
N PHE A 110 -16.04 -8.45 14.92
CA PHE A 110 -15.65 -8.49 13.49
C PHE A 110 -14.70 -9.67 13.22
N ASN A 111 -14.82 -10.30 12.04
CA ASN A 111 -14.02 -11.46 11.66
C ASN A 111 -12.59 -11.09 11.22
N ILE A 112 -11.80 -10.62 12.18
CA ILE A 112 -10.41 -10.16 11.99
C ILE A 112 -9.50 -10.73 13.07
N THR A 113 -8.22 -10.89 12.75
CA THR A 113 -7.18 -11.21 13.73
C THR A 113 -6.28 -9.99 13.93
N VAL A 114 -6.19 -9.48 15.16
CA VAL A 114 -5.27 -8.41 15.55
C VAL A 114 -4.03 -9.02 16.20
N ILE A 115 -2.85 -8.71 15.68
CA ILE A 115 -1.57 -9.07 16.29
C ILE A 115 -0.93 -7.81 16.84
N VAL A 116 -0.81 -7.76 18.17
CA VAL A 116 -0.17 -6.64 18.88
C VAL A 116 1.31 -6.96 19.08
N HIS A 117 2.17 -6.20 18.43
CA HIS A 117 3.62 -6.21 18.63
C HIS A 117 3.97 -5.37 19.85
N ASN A 118 4.03 -6.00 21.03
CA ASN A 118 4.36 -5.31 22.27
C ASN A 118 5.86 -5.37 22.53
N ASN A 119 6.60 -4.39 22.00
CA ASN A 119 8.03 -4.23 22.26
C ASN A 119 8.35 -3.22 23.38
N MET A 120 7.31 -2.80 24.11
CA MET A 120 7.31 -1.96 25.31
C MET A 120 7.69 -0.48 25.10
N LEU A 121 7.74 0.01 23.85
CA LEU A 121 8.07 1.40 23.53
C LEU A 121 7.77 1.79 22.07
N TYR A 122 7.86 3.09 21.76
CA TYR A 122 7.71 3.61 20.41
C TYR A 122 9.04 3.58 19.67
N GLY A 123 9.39 2.43 19.09
CA GLY A 123 10.69 2.23 18.46
C GLY A 123 10.98 3.18 17.29
N MET A 124 9.98 3.44 16.43
CA MET A 124 10.17 4.24 15.21
C MET A 124 10.46 5.72 15.51
N THR A 125 9.92 6.25 16.61
CA THR A 125 10.01 7.66 16.96
C THR A 125 11.14 7.98 17.95
N GLY A 126 11.99 7.00 18.28
CA GLY A 126 13.15 7.21 19.14
C GLY A 126 13.04 6.63 20.54
N GLY A 127 12.09 5.72 20.80
CA GLY A 127 12.06 4.91 22.02
C GLY A 127 11.31 5.51 23.20
N GLN A 128 10.28 6.34 22.96
CA GLN A 128 9.36 6.85 23.99
C GLN A 128 8.53 5.72 24.62
N PRO A 129 8.01 5.87 25.86
CA PRO A 129 7.12 4.86 26.42
C PRO A 129 5.77 4.80 25.67
N SER A 130 5.22 3.60 25.56
CA SER A 130 3.80 3.36 25.29
C SER A 130 2.99 3.29 26.59
N GLU A 131 1.67 3.28 26.52
CA GLU A 131 0.84 2.99 27.70
C GLU A 131 0.81 1.48 28.04
N PHE A 132 1.61 0.65 27.37
CA PHE A 132 1.84 -0.77 27.71
C PHE A 132 3.22 -0.97 28.37
N THR A 133 4.04 0.08 28.41
CA THR A 133 5.37 0.05 29.05
C THR A 133 5.25 -0.44 30.49
N PRO A 134 5.93 -1.53 30.88
CA PRO A 134 5.86 -2.04 32.25
C PRO A 134 6.36 -1.04 33.29
N TYR A 135 5.79 -1.09 34.49
CA TYR A 135 6.27 -0.28 35.62
C TYR A 135 7.78 -0.51 35.84
N GLY A 136 8.53 0.57 36.02
CA GLY A 136 9.97 0.54 36.20
C GLY A 136 10.80 0.36 34.91
N PHE A 137 10.18 -0.02 33.78
CA PHE A 137 10.90 -0.16 32.51
C PHE A 137 11.37 1.21 32.01
N LYS A 138 12.67 1.33 31.71
CA LYS A 138 13.30 2.58 31.28
C LYS A 138 13.17 2.78 29.78
N THR A 139 12.91 4.01 29.37
CA THR A 139 12.79 4.42 27.96
C THR A 139 13.61 5.69 27.72
N THR A 140 13.73 6.15 26.48
CA THR A 140 14.59 7.32 26.17
C THR A 140 14.10 8.62 26.81
N THR A 141 12.78 8.77 26.96
CA THR A 141 12.15 9.93 27.60
C THR A 141 11.68 9.66 29.02
N THR A 142 11.83 8.43 29.53
CA THR A 142 11.54 8.07 30.92
C THR A 142 12.72 7.28 31.51
N PRO A 143 13.87 7.95 31.73
CA PRO A 143 15.11 7.30 32.16
C PRO A 143 15.04 6.73 33.59
N GLU A 144 14.13 7.26 34.42
CA GLU A 144 13.88 6.78 35.79
C GLU A 144 12.89 5.59 35.85
N GLY A 145 12.46 5.08 34.69
CA GLY A 145 11.48 4.02 34.57
C GLY A 145 10.04 4.52 34.63
N MET A 146 9.14 3.80 33.95
CA MET A 146 7.72 4.10 33.93
C MET A 146 7.12 4.06 35.35
N LYS A 147 6.28 5.06 35.68
CA LYS A 147 5.68 5.20 37.03
C LYS A 147 4.22 4.74 37.11
N ARG A 148 3.66 4.26 35.99
CA ARG A 148 2.31 3.71 35.93
C ARG A 148 2.37 2.25 35.49
N ILE A 149 1.35 1.49 35.83
CA ILE A 149 1.16 0.13 35.33
C ILE A 149 0.62 0.25 33.91
N GLY A 150 1.21 -0.50 32.97
CA GLY A 150 0.75 -0.54 31.58
C GLY A 150 -0.58 -1.27 31.44
N TYR A 151 -1.31 -0.99 30.37
CA TYR A 151 -2.57 -1.69 30.08
C TYR A 151 -2.35 -3.17 29.76
N ASP A 152 -3.21 -4.05 30.30
CA ASP A 152 -3.32 -5.44 29.86
C ASP A 152 -4.33 -5.54 28.70
N ILE A 153 -3.81 -5.52 27.47
CA ILE A 153 -4.65 -5.58 26.28
C ILE A 153 -5.41 -6.90 26.13
N CYS A 154 -4.86 -8.01 26.62
CA CYS A 154 -5.56 -9.29 26.60
C CYS A 154 -6.78 -9.26 27.52
N GLN A 155 -6.64 -8.71 28.73
CA GLN A 155 -7.76 -8.55 29.65
C GLN A 155 -8.84 -7.61 29.09
N ILE A 156 -8.42 -6.50 28.47
CA ILE A 156 -9.34 -5.56 27.82
C ILE A 156 -10.10 -6.25 26.68
N ALA A 157 -9.41 -6.92 25.75
CA ALA A 157 -10.05 -7.59 24.62
C ALA A 157 -10.97 -8.74 25.04
N MET A 158 -10.56 -9.52 26.05
CA MET A 158 -11.39 -10.57 26.65
C MET A 158 -12.68 -9.98 27.22
N THR A 159 -12.58 -8.89 27.98
CA THR A 159 -13.73 -8.22 28.60
C THR A 159 -14.63 -7.57 27.55
N ALA A 160 -14.06 -7.04 26.47
CA ALA A 160 -14.80 -6.45 25.37
C ALA A 160 -15.61 -7.48 24.55
N GLY A 161 -15.29 -8.77 24.66
CA GLY A 161 -16.10 -9.85 24.07
C GLY A 161 -15.40 -10.69 23.01
N ALA A 162 -14.09 -10.50 22.80
CA ALA A 162 -13.30 -11.21 21.78
C ALA A 162 -13.51 -12.73 21.80
N SER A 163 -13.46 -13.35 20.61
CA SER A 163 -13.63 -14.80 20.41
C SER A 163 -12.37 -15.59 20.73
N PHE A 164 -11.20 -15.00 20.45
CA PHE A 164 -9.91 -15.57 20.78
C PHE A 164 -9.00 -14.50 21.35
N VAL A 165 -8.35 -14.80 22.48
CA VAL A 165 -7.36 -13.89 23.08
C VAL A 165 -6.20 -14.71 23.60
N SER A 166 -4.99 -14.36 23.19
CA SER A 166 -3.78 -15.02 23.70
C SER A 166 -2.61 -14.06 23.81
N ARG A 167 -1.72 -14.33 24.77
CA ARG A 167 -0.41 -13.70 24.89
C ARG A 167 0.67 -14.74 24.65
N VAL A 168 1.72 -14.37 23.92
CA VAL A 168 2.89 -15.22 23.63
C VAL A 168 4.19 -14.45 23.76
N PHE A 169 5.31 -15.14 23.98
CA PHE A 169 6.62 -14.55 23.79
C PHE A 169 6.96 -14.54 22.30
N GLY A 170 7.49 -13.41 21.80
CA GLY A 170 7.99 -13.25 20.43
C GLY A 170 9.32 -13.97 20.17
N THR A 171 9.55 -15.08 20.86
CA THR A 171 10.73 -15.94 20.72
C THR A 171 10.28 -17.35 20.33
N GLY A 172 11.05 -18.01 19.47
CA GLY A 172 10.73 -19.37 19.00
C GLY A 172 9.61 -19.42 17.97
N ASP A 173 8.94 -20.57 17.91
CA ASP A 173 7.84 -20.87 16.99
C ASP A 173 6.51 -20.84 17.77
N PHE A 174 5.65 -19.91 17.41
CA PHE A 174 4.28 -19.75 17.90
C PHE A 174 3.29 -19.73 16.73
N SER A 175 3.69 -20.29 15.58
CA SER A 175 2.88 -20.33 14.37
C SER A 175 1.63 -21.19 14.52
N ASP A 176 1.63 -22.21 15.38
CA ASP A 176 0.43 -23.00 15.69
C ASP A 176 -0.63 -22.18 16.41
N LEU A 177 -0.22 -21.32 17.33
CA LEU A 177 -1.12 -20.43 18.05
C LEU A 177 -1.69 -19.34 17.13
N LEU A 178 -0.85 -18.75 16.26
CA LEU A 178 -1.34 -17.84 15.22
C LEU A 178 -2.26 -18.57 14.24
N SER A 179 -1.93 -19.81 13.88
CA SER A 179 -2.77 -20.63 12.98
C SER A 179 -4.15 -20.82 13.59
N LYS A 180 -4.23 -21.15 14.88
CA LYS A 180 -5.49 -21.23 15.62
C LYS A 180 -6.22 -19.88 15.61
N ALA A 181 -5.56 -18.77 15.94
CA ALA A 181 -6.15 -17.43 15.89
C ALA A 181 -6.68 -17.04 14.51
N PHE A 182 -6.02 -17.49 13.42
CA PHE A 182 -6.47 -17.27 12.05
C PHE A 182 -7.68 -18.16 11.72
N SER A 183 -7.75 -19.38 12.24
CA SER A 183 -8.91 -20.25 12.00
C SER A 183 -10.16 -19.84 12.80
N THR A 184 -10.00 -19.10 13.90
CA THR A 184 -11.13 -18.66 14.73
C THR A 184 -12.01 -17.65 13.99
N LYS A 185 -13.33 -17.86 14.05
CA LYS A 185 -14.33 -16.93 13.53
C LYS A 185 -14.59 -15.82 14.55
N GLY A 186 -14.66 -14.58 14.06
CA GLY A 186 -14.85 -13.40 14.90
C GLY A 186 -13.53 -12.75 15.28
N PHE A 187 -13.59 -11.87 16.28
CA PHE A 187 -12.47 -11.03 16.64
C PHE A 187 -11.46 -11.84 17.46
N SER A 188 -10.23 -11.90 16.96
CA SER A 188 -9.11 -12.56 17.62
C SER A 188 -8.02 -11.54 17.95
N LEU A 189 -7.44 -11.60 19.15
CA LEU A 189 -6.29 -10.79 19.53
C LEU A 189 -5.13 -11.67 20.03
N VAL A 190 -3.96 -11.49 19.43
CA VAL A 190 -2.71 -12.11 19.89
C VAL A 190 -1.73 -11.00 20.27
N GLU A 191 -1.39 -10.91 21.55
CA GLU A 191 -0.31 -10.05 22.01
C GLU A 191 1.01 -10.82 21.98
N VAL A 192 1.97 -10.29 21.22
CA VAL A 192 3.32 -10.85 21.11
C VAL A 192 4.27 -9.98 21.92
N MET A 193 4.78 -10.52 23.02
CA MET A 193 5.72 -9.84 23.90
C MET A 193 7.11 -9.86 23.28
N GLU A 194 7.70 -8.69 23.10
CA GLU A 194 9.00 -8.49 22.47
C GLU A 194 9.82 -7.49 23.32
N ILE A 195 11.09 -7.32 22.99
CA ILE A 195 11.90 -6.22 23.54
C ILE A 195 12.66 -5.54 22.42
N CYS A 196 12.55 -4.21 22.33
CA CYS A 196 13.24 -3.45 21.29
C CYS A 196 14.77 -3.49 21.51
N PRO A 197 15.58 -4.03 20.58
CA PRO A 197 17.03 -4.10 20.76
C PRO A 197 17.71 -2.73 20.69
N SER A 198 17.14 -1.79 19.92
CA SER A 198 17.75 -0.49 19.65
C SER A 198 17.64 0.48 20.83
N TYR A 199 16.55 0.41 21.60
CA TYR A 199 16.26 1.33 22.71
C TYR A 199 16.00 0.58 24.03
N GLY A 200 15.13 -0.44 24.02
CA GLY A 200 14.69 -1.15 25.22
C GLY A 200 15.83 -1.89 25.91
N VAL A 201 16.55 -2.74 25.17
CA VAL A 201 17.72 -3.48 25.70
C VAL A 201 18.83 -2.54 26.17
N LYS A 202 19.05 -1.43 25.45
CA LYS A 202 20.08 -0.45 25.83
C LYS A 202 19.75 0.28 27.12
N ALA A 203 18.49 0.68 27.30
CA ALA A 203 18.03 1.37 28.50
C ALA A 203 17.90 0.43 29.72
N ASN A 204 17.75 -0.87 29.47
CA ASN A 204 17.50 -1.89 30.50
C ASN A 204 18.48 -3.08 30.37
N PRO A 205 19.80 -2.86 30.55
CA PRO A 205 20.80 -3.88 30.32
C PRO A 205 20.63 -5.07 31.27
N GLY A 206 20.71 -6.29 30.74
CA GLY A 206 20.62 -7.53 31.49
C GLY A 206 19.19 -8.00 31.81
N MET A 207 18.17 -7.19 31.55
CA MET A 207 16.78 -7.62 31.72
C MET A 207 16.41 -8.66 30.67
N LYS A 208 15.80 -9.76 31.12
CA LYS A 208 15.25 -10.81 30.25
C LYS A 208 13.77 -10.55 30.02
N LEU A 209 13.31 -10.73 28.79
CA LEU A 209 11.90 -10.55 28.42
C LEU A 209 10.93 -11.29 29.35
N LYS A 210 11.24 -12.55 29.68
CA LYS A 210 10.44 -13.36 30.61
C LYS A 210 10.27 -12.69 31.97
N ASN A 211 11.36 -12.20 32.56
CA ASN A 211 11.33 -11.53 33.86
C ASN A 211 10.52 -10.23 33.80
N ILE A 212 10.68 -9.44 32.73
CA ILE A 212 9.91 -8.19 32.56
C ILE A 212 8.40 -8.49 32.54
N VAL A 213 7.99 -9.53 31.81
CA VAL A 213 6.59 -9.93 31.69
C VAL A 213 6.05 -10.46 33.03
N GLU A 214 6.82 -11.28 33.74
CA GLU A 214 6.45 -11.80 35.07
C GLU A 214 6.34 -10.69 36.12
N GLU A 215 7.31 -9.77 36.18
CA GLU A 215 7.31 -8.63 37.11
C GLU A 215 6.19 -7.63 36.82
N ALA A 216 5.76 -7.52 35.55
CA ALA A 216 4.60 -6.74 35.16
C ALA A 216 3.26 -7.39 35.56
N GLY A 217 3.27 -8.63 36.08
CA GLY A 217 2.07 -9.38 36.41
C GLY A 217 1.29 -9.88 35.20
N LEU A 218 1.93 -9.96 34.03
CA LEU A 218 1.29 -10.38 32.79
C LEU A 218 1.44 -11.89 32.58
N GLU A 219 0.32 -12.61 32.44
CA GLU A 219 0.35 -14.04 32.18
C GLU A 219 0.46 -14.34 30.68
N VAL A 220 1.33 -15.29 30.31
CA VAL A 220 1.49 -15.77 28.93
C VAL A 220 0.68 -17.05 28.76
N LYS A 221 -0.54 -16.92 28.23
CA LYS A 221 -1.48 -18.03 27.98
C LYS A 221 -2.52 -17.64 26.94
N THR A 222 -3.36 -18.59 26.56
CA THR A 222 -4.64 -18.33 25.90
C THR A 222 -5.70 -18.03 26.97
N PHE A 223 -6.31 -16.85 26.90
CA PHE A 223 -7.32 -16.36 27.84
C PHE A 223 -8.73 -16.72 27.39
N VAL A 224 -8.96 -16.67 26.07
CA VAL A 224 -10.25 -16.98 25.45
C VAL A 224 -10.00 -17.80 24.19
N ASP A 225 -10.76 -18.88 24.04
CA ASP A 225 -10.91 -19.65 22.81
C ASP A 225 -12.34 -20.18 22.78
N LYS A 226 -13.25 -19.41 22.18
CA LYS A 226 -14.67 -19.76 22.07
C LYS A 226 -15.14 -19.58 20.65
N GLU A 227 -16.06 -20.45 20.24
CA GLU A 227 -16.79 -20.26 19.00
C GLU A 227 -17.96 -19.32 19.25
N THR A 228 -18.06 -18.26 18.44
CA THR A 228 -19.20 -17.33 18.48
C THR A 228 -19.56 -16.89 17.08
N ASP A 229 -20.79 -16.43 16.92
CA ASP A 229 -21.19 -15.73 15.71
C ASP A 229 -20.43 -14.40 15.61
N TYR A 230 -19.94 -14.11 14.41
CA TYR A 230 -19.20 -12.90 14.11
C TYR A 230 -20.07 -11.90 13.36
N PHE A 231 -19.64 -10.63 13.36
CA PHE A 231 -20.34 -9.56 12.65
C PHE A 231 -20.52 -9.91 11.17
N LYS A 232 -21.77 -9.83 10.68
CA LYS A 232 -22.10 -9.93 9.27
C LYS A 232 -22.80 -8.66 8.85
N THR A 233 -22.41 -8.13 7.70
CA THR A 233 -23.09 -6.98 7.13
C THR A 233 -24.37 -7.41 6.45
N ASP A 234 -25.49 -6.77 6.79
CA ASP A 234 -26.73 -6.92 6.04
C ASP A 234 -26.58 -6.28 4.66
N VAL A 235 -26.46 -7.12 3.63
CA VAL A 235 -26.32 -6.65 2.25
C VAL A 235 -27.67 -6.11 1.77
N ARG A 236 -27.76 -4.78 1.64
CA ARG A 236 -28.93 -4.13 1.05
C ARG A 236 -28.89 -4.27 -0.47
N THR A 237 -29.61 -5.25 -1.02
CA THR A 237 -29.64 -5.52 -2.47
C THR A 237 -30.57 -4.59 -3.25
N ASN A 238 -31.58 -3.99 -2.58
CA ASN A 238 -32.64 -3.21 -3.22
C ASN A 238 -32.49 -1.68 -3.04
N THR A 239 -31.33 -1.20 -2.59
CA THR A 239 -31.06 0.24 -2.52
C THR A 239 -30.75 0.80 -3.90
N LYS A 240 -31.49 1.86 -4.31
CA LYS A 240 -31.17 2.65 -5.50
C LYS A 240 -29.72 3.12 -5.40
N ARG A 241 -28.90 2.80 -6.40
CA ARG A 241 -27.48 3.16 -6.43
C ARG A 241 -27.35 4.67 -6.62
N LEU A 242 -26.95 5.39 -5.58
CA LEU A 242 -26.82 6.87 -5.58
C LEU A 242 -25.86 7.41 -6.65
N LEU A 243 -24.91 6.60 -7.12
CA LEU A 243 -23.88 6.98 -8.09
C LEU A 243 -24.13 6.42 -9.52
N LEU A 244 -25.18 5.62 -9.72
CA LEU A 244 -25.53 5.06 -11.04
C LEU A 244 -26.83 5.60 -11.62
N ASP A 245 -27.37 6.70 -11.08
CA ASP A 245 -28.21 7.56 -11.92
C ASP A 245 -27.24 8.17 -12.96
N GLU A 246 -26.99 7.42 -14.03
CA GLU A 246 -25.92 7.60 -15.01
C GLU A 246 -25.96 9.01 -15.62
N GLU A 247 -25.03 9.87 -15.25
CA GLU A 247 -24.50 10.81 -16.23
C GLU A 247 -23.76 9.96 -17.28
N LYS A 248 -24.48 9.58 -18.33
CA LYS A 248 -23.86 8.92 -19.49
C LYS A 248 -22.84 9.90 -20.04
N ILE A 249 -21.58 9.51 -19.99
CA ILE A 249 -20.51 10.29 -20.61
C ILE A 249 -20.79 10.30 -22.11
N THR A 250 -21.03 11.49 -22.66
CA THR A 250 -21.23 11.65 -24.09
C THR A 250 -19.97 11.19 -24.83
N ILE A 251 -20.13 10.19 -25.69
CA ILE A 251 -19.06 9.75 -26.58
C ILE A 251 -19.01 10.74 -27.74
N ASN A 252 -17.94 11.54 -27.80
CA ASN A 252 -17.75 12.56 -28.82
C ASN A 252 -16.89 12.05 -29.98
N TYR A 253 -16.11 11.00 -29.75
CA TYR A 253 -15.15 10.43 -30.70
C TYR A 253 -15.21 8.90 -30.66
N ASN A 254 -14.97 8.25 -31.80
CA ASN A 254 -14.88 6.79 -31.86
C ASN A 254 -13.40 6.37 -31.85
N SER A 255 -13.03 5.51 -30.90
CA SER A 255 -11.73 4.87 -30.88
C SER A 255 -11.74 3.54 -31.65
N GLU A 256 -10.70 3.28 -32.44
CA GLU A 256 -10.51 2.00 -33.15
C GLU A 256 -9.70 0.98 -32.34
N ILE A 257 -9.41 1.26 -31.06
CA ILE A 257 -8.59 0.40 -30.20
C ILE A 257 -9.31 -0.93 -29.94
N LYS A 258 -8.69 -2.04 -30.38
CA LYS A 258 -9.20 -3.41 -30.20
C LYS A 258 -8.57 -4.16 -29.03
N GLN A 259 -7.41 -3.71 -28.55
CA GLN A 259 -6.67 -4.33 -27.44
C GLN A 259 -6.14 -3.26 -26.49
N PRO A 260 -5.91 -3.55 -25.20
CA PRO A 260 -5.38 -2.58 -24.26
C PRO A 260 -4.05 -1.98 -24.73
N VAL A 261 -3.92 -0.66 -24.60
CA VAL A 261 -2.67 0.06 -24.84
C VAL A 261 -2.16 0.60 -23.52
N ASN A 262 -0.99 0.11 -23.09
CA ASN A 262 -0.33 0.55 -21.87
C ASN A 262 0.81 1.53 -22.19
N ILE A 263 0.71 2.75 -21.66
CA ILE A 263 1.63 3.85 -21.91
C ILE A 263 2.28 4.25 -20.58
N LEU A 264 3.61 4.28 -20.54
CA LEU A 264 4.38 4.89 -19.45
C LEU A 264 4.90 6.25 -19.93
N LEU A 265 4.37 7.34 -19.39
CA LEU A 265 4.84 8.69 -19.66
C LEU A 265 5.71 9.17 -18.49
N SER A 266 6.97 9.49 -18.73
CA SER A 266 7.94 9.82 -17.68
C SER A 266 8.79 11.03 -18.03
N GLY A 267 8.92 11.94 -17.07
CA GLY A 267 9.66 13.21 -17.21
C GLY A 267 10.07 13.77 -15.86
N SER A 268 10.47 15.05 -15.85
CA SER A 268 10.83 15.74 -14.61
C SER A 268 9.59 16.40 -13.96
N ALA A 269 9.66 16.65 -12.66
CA ALA A 269 8.65 17.42 -11.96
C ALA A 269 8.50 18.81 -12.61
N GLY A 270 7.25 19.25 -12.80
CA GLY A 270 6.94 20.51 -13.48
C GLY A 270 6.80 20.42 -15.01
N GLU A 271 7.08 19.25 -15.61
CA GLU A 271 6.97 19.06 -17.08
C GLU A 271 5.57 18.72 -17.59
N GLY A 272 4.57 18.76 -16.71
CA GLY A 272 3.17 18.54 -17.06
C GLY A 272 2.77 17.06 -17.21
N VAL A 273 3.61 16.10 -16.81
CA VAL A 273 3.34 14.64 -16.94
C VAL A 273 1.97 14.25 -16.39
N GLN A 274 1.65 14.64 -15.14
CA GLN A 274 0.38 14.28 -14.51
C GLN A 274 -0.82 14.91 -15.23
N SER A 275 -0.70 16.17 -15.64
CA SER A 275 -1.78 16.90 -16.33
C SER A 275 -2.03 16.35 -17.73
N ALA A 276 -0.96 16.06 -18.48
CA ALA A 276 -1.06 15.48 -19.82
C ALA A 276 -1.69 14.08 -19.76
N ALA A 277 -1.26 13.25 -18.80
CA ALA A 277 -1.84 11.93 -18.56
C ALA A 277 -3.32 12.00 -18.15
N GLU A 278 -3.70 12.94 -17.27
CA GLU A 278 -5.09 13.11 -16.84
C GLU A 278 -6.00 13.60 -17.98
N LEU A 279 -5.55 14.58 -18.76
CA LEU A 279 -6.31 15.08 -19.91
C LEU A 279 -6.42 14.03 -21.02
N PHE A 280 -5.38 13.22 -21.22
CA PHE A 280 -5.46 12.10 -22.15
C PHE A 280 -6.42 11.02 -21.65
N ALA A 281 -6.45 10.74 -20.34
CA ALA A 281 -7.42 9.83 -19.76
C ALA A 281 -8.87 10.32 -19.97
N LYS A 282 -9.13 11.61 -19.75
CA LYS A 282 -10.45 12.22 -20.03
C LYS A 282 -10.84 12.09 -21.51
N ALA A 283 -9.90 12.33 -22.42
CA ALA A 283 -10.12 12.17 -23.85
C ALA A 283 -10.45 10.70 -24.23
N ALA A 284 -9.77 9.74 -23.61
CA ALA A 284 -10.02 8.33 -23.86
C ALA A 284 -11.40 7.90 -23.32
N VAL A 285 -11.81 8.40 -22.15
CA VAL A 285 -13.15 8.18 -21.61
C VAL A 285 -14.24 8.80 -22.51
N SER A 286 -14.05 10.03 -23.01
CA SER A 286 -14.97 10.65 -23.98
C SER A 286 -14.95 10.01 -25.37
N SER A 287 -14.01 9.08 -25.59
CA SER A 287 -13.91 8.25 -26.79
C SER A 287 -14.44 6.82 -26.61
N GLY A 288 -15.17 6.57 -25.50
CA GLY A 288 -15.82 5.29 -25.22
C GLY A 288 -14.88 4.21 -24.65
N LEU A 289 -13.68 4.56 -24.21
CA LEU A 289 -12.72 3.62 -23.63
C LEU A 289 -12.81 3.58 -22.11
N THR A 290 -12.48 2.42 -21.54
CA THR A 290 -12.15 2.30 -20.11
C THR A 290 -10.71 2.75 -19.91
N VAL A 291 -10.46 3.50 -18.83
CA VAL A 291 -9.13 4.07 -18.55
C VAL A 291 -8.70 3.81 -17.12
N SER A 292 -7.42 3.48 -16.93
CA SER A 292 -6.72 3.59 -15.66
C SER A 292 -5.54 4.56 -15.78
N LYS A 293 -5.36 5.43 -14.79
CA LYS A 293 -4.22 6.34 -14.69
C LYS A 293 -3.62 6.28 -13.29
N LYS A 294 -2.35 5.90 -13.19
CA LYS A 294 -1.59 5.88 -11.93
C LYS A 294 -0.42 6.84 -12.01
N GLY A 295 -0.39 7.84 -11.14
CA GLY A 295 0.74 8.75 -11.01
C GLY A 295 1.78 8.23 -10.03
N SER A 296 3.06 8.39 -10.37
CA SER A 296 4.20 8.12 -9.50
C SER A 296 5.11 9.35 -9.46
N TYR A 297 5.37 9.88 -8.27
CA TYR A 297 6.25 11.03 -8.06
C TYR A 297 6.68 11.08 -6.58
N PRO A 298 7.84 11.68 -6.27
CA PRO A 298 8.28 11.90 -4.89
C PRO A 298 7.30 12.79 -4.09
N VAL A 299 7.32 12.68 -2.77
CA VAL A 299 6.54 13.56 -1.87
C VAL A 299 7.00 15.02 -1.90
N THR A 300 8.19 15.27 -2.42
CA THR A 300 8.78 16.61 -2.57
C THR A 300 8.19 17.34 -3.78
N VAL A 301 7.69 18.56 -3.57
CA VAL A 301 7.07 19.37 -4.62
C VAL A 301 8.13 19.94 -5.57
N GLY A 302 7.95 19.70 -6.87
CA GLY A 302 8.73 20.38 -7.92
C GLY A 302 10.15 19.85 -8.17
N VAL A 303 10.53 18.72 -7.55
CA VAL A 303 11.86 18.10 -7.75
C VAL A 303 11.75 16.60 -8.01
N GLY A 304 12.72 16.07 -8.76
CA GLY A 304 12.79 14.66 -9.14
C GLY A 304 11.87 14.30 -10.30
N PHE A 305 11.59 13.01 -10.44
CA PHE A 305 10.77 12.48 -11.53
C PHE A 305 9.28 12.77 -11.35
N SER A 306 8.55 12.77 -12.47
CA SER A 306 7.11 12.59 -12.51
C SER A 306 6.79 11.58 -13.58
N SER A 307 6.05 10.53 -13.23
CA SER A 307 5.70 9.46 -14.14
C SER A 307 4.23 9.10 -14.03
N ALA A 308 3.63 8.64 -15.13
CA ALA A 308 2.25 8.21 -15.19
C ALA A 308 2.11 6.94 -16.03
N ASP A 309 1.57 5.88 -15.42
CA ASP A 309 1.06 4.71 -16.11
C ASP A 309 -0.36 4.99 -16.58
N ILE A 310 -0.61 4.82 -17.88
CA ILE A 310 -1.91 5.01 -18.50
C ILE A 310 -2.29 3.73 -19.24
N ILE A 311 -3.47 3.20 -18.94
CA ILE A 311 -4.03 2.05 -19.64
C ILE A 311 -5.34 2.50 -20.27
N ILE A 312 -5.45 2.38 -21.58
CA ILE A 312 -6.70 2.60 -22.31
C ILE A 312 -7.15 1.28 -22.95
N SER A 313 -8.42 0.94 -22.81
CA SER A 313 -8.93 -0.37 -23.22
C SER A 313 -10.41 -0.30 -23.62
N PRO A 314 -10.85 -1.05 -24.65
CA PRO A 314 -12.28 -1.21 -24.95
C PRO A 314 -12.99 -2.08 -23.89
N ASN A 315 -12.23 -2.83 -23.08
CA ASN A 315 -12.72 -3.71 -22.02
C ASN A 315 -12.39 -3.16 -20.64
N GLN A 316 -13.11 -3.64 -19.62
CA GLN A 316 -12.87 -3.30 -18.22
C GLN A 316 -11.41 -3.55 -17.80
N ILE A 317 -10.84 -2.60 -17.06
CA ILE A 317 -9.47 -2.68 -16.52
C ILE A 317 -9.56 -3.05 -15.04
N LEU A 318 -8.80 -4.06 -14.60
CA LEU A 318 -8.83 -4.60 -13.22
C LEU A 318 -7.55 -4.31 -12.42
N PHE A 319 -6.63 -3.50 -12.96
CA PHE A 319 -5.34 -3.18 -12.37
C PHE A 319 -4.91 -1.77 -12.76
N THR A 320 -4.04 -1.13 -11.97
CA THR A 320 -3.77 0.32 -12.11
C THR A 320 -2.50 0.69 -12.88
N GLY A 321 -1.63 -0.27 -13.21
CA GLY A 321 -0.39 -0.04 -13.96
C GLY A 321 0.22 -1.34 -14.45
N THR A 322 1.30 -1.26 -15.23
CA THR A 322 1.97 -2.43 -15.82
C THR A 322 3.48 -2.41 -15.59
N LYS A 323 4.08 -3.58 -15.40
CA LYS A 323 5.55 -3.71 -15.38
C LYS A 323 6.14 -3.74 -16.80
N GLU A 324 5.30 -4.01 -17.79
CA GLU A 324 5.66 -4.19 -19.20
C GLU A 324 4.76 -3.31 -20.09
N PRO A 325 4.97 -1.98 -20.11
CA PRO A 325 4.25 -1.07 -21.01
C PRO A 325 4.49 -1.39 -22.49
N ASN A 326 3.48 -1.16 -23.33
CA ASN A 326 3.60 -1.27 -24.78
C ASN A 326 4.31 -0.05 -25.38
N VAL A 327 4.16 1.11 -24.72
CA VAL A 327 4.74 2.38 -25.16
C VAL A 327 5.38 3.05 -23.95
N ILE A 328 6.61 3.50 -24.12
CA ILE A 328 7.34 4.27 -23.10
C ILE A 328 7.69 5.63 -23.71
N ILE A 329 7.29 6.73 -23.08
CA ILE A 329 7.58 8.09 -23.52
C ILE A 329 8.43 8.77 -22.45
N ILE A 330 9.63 9.20 -22.81
CA ILE A 330 10.64 9.75 -21.88
C ILE A 330 11.05 11.15 -22.32
N THR A 331 10.75 12.16 -21.50
CA THR A 331 11.03 13.57 -21.83
C THR A 331 12.26 14.14 -21.13
N SER A 332 12.78 13.48 -20.09
CA SER A 332 13.90 13.98 -19.29
C SER A 332 14.78 12.87 -18.69
N GLN A 333 15.93 13.28 -18.12
CA GLN A 333 16.85 12.40 -17.42
C GLN A 333 16.23 11.81 -16.14
N ASP A 334 15.53 12.60 -15.33
CA ASP A 334 14.83 12.09 -14.13
C ASP A 334 13.79 11.03 -14.52
N GLY A 335 13.06 11.26 -15.62
CA GLY A 335 12.09 10.33 -16.16
C GLY A 335 12.73 9.02 -16.65
N LEU A 336 13.92 9.11 -17.26
CA LEU A 336 14.70 7.95 -17.71
C LEU A 336 15.16 7.10 -16.53
N GLU A 337 15.72 7.72 -15.49
CA GLU A 337 16.23 7.02 -14.30
C GLU A 337 15.11 6.25 -13.60
N PHE A 338 13.93 6.87 -13.43
CA PHE A 338 12.76 6.19 -12.89
C PHE A 338 12.30 5.02 -13.76
N SER A 339 12.30 5.19 -15.09
CA SER A 339 11.77 4.20 -16.04
C SER A 339 12.74 3.09 -16.39
N ALA A 340 13.98 3.12 -15.89
CA ALA A 340 15.05 2.20 -16.29
C ALA A 340 14.69 0.72 -16.10
N SER A 341 13.94 0.40 -15.04
CA SER A 341 13.45 -0.97 -14.79
C SER A 341 12.41 -1.40 -15.83
N SER A 342 11.44 -0.55 -16.15
CA SER A 342 10.42 -0.81 -17.17
C SER A 342 11.03 -0.99 -18.56
N ILE A 343 12.05 -0.20 -18.91
CA ILE A 343 12.78 -0.32 -20.20
C ILE A 343 13.44 -1.69 -20.34
N LYS A 344 14.05 -2.20 -19.26
CA LYS A 344 14.69 -3.52 -19.25
C LYS A 344 13.68 -4.67 -19.39
N ASN A 345 12.49 -4.51 -18.81
CA ASN A 345 11.47 -5.56 -18.82
C ASN A 345 10.65 -5.58 -20.13
N SER A 346 10.53 -4.45 -20.83
CA SER A 346 9.58 -4.27 -21.94
C SER A 346 10.22 -4.49 -23.32
N ASN A 347 10.65 -5.72 -23.61
CA ASN A 347 11.35 -6.04 -24.87
C ASN A 347 10.55 -5.75 -26.14
N ASN A 348 9.22 -5.79 -26.07
CA ASN A 348 8.32 -5.56 -27.22
C ASN A 348 7.75 -4.12 -27.27
N ALA A 349 8.25 -3.21 -26.43
CA ALA A 349 7.77 -1.84 -26.39
C ALA A 349 8.29 -0.99 -27.55
N ILE A 350 7.59 0.11 -27.83
CA ILE A 350 8.12 1.23 -28.59
C ILE A 350 8.47 2.36 -27.61
N ILE A 351 9.72 2.79 -27.62
CA ILE A 351 10.24 3.83 -26.73
C ILE A 351 10.41 5.12 -27.51
N PHE A 352 9.63 6.14 -27.17
CA PHE A 352 9.82 7.52 -27.60
C PHE A 352 10.66 8.24 -26.55
N CYS A 353 11.81 8.76 -26.94
CA CYS A 353 12.70 9.40 -25.99
C CYS A 353 13.27 10.69 -26.55
N ASP A 354 13.46 11.68 -25.67
CA ASP A 354 14.12 12.91 -26.06
C ASP A 354 15.53 12.63 -26.63
N SER A 355 15.89 13.34 -27.70
CA SER A 355 17.14 13.15 -28.43
C SER A 355 18.38 13.43 -27.58
N SER A 356 18.26 14.24 -26.52
CA SER A 356 19.37 14.52 -25.60
C SER A 356 19.71 13.35 -24.66
N LEU A 357 18.85 12.35 -24.53
CA LEU A 357 19.01 11.28 -23.55
C LEU A 357 19.87 10.13 -24.10
N SER A 358 20.58 9.44 -23.22
CA SER A 358 21.29 8.18 -23.55
C SER A 358 20.61 7.02 -22.85
N LEU A 359 19.98 6.11 -23.61
CA LEU A 359 19.20 5.01 -23.03
C LEU A 359 20.11 3.84 -22.63
N PRO A 360 19.74 3.06 -21.61
CA PRO A 360 20.35 1.76 -21.38
C PRO A 360 20.08 0.82 -22.56
N GLU A 361 20.89 -0.23 -22.68
CA GLU A 361 20.70 -1.29 -23.66
C GLU A 361 19.31 -1.93 -23.52
N THR A 362 18.59 -2.07 -24.64
CA THR A 362 17.23 -2.61 -24.70
C THR A 362 16.96 -3.23 -26.06
N ASN A 363 16.13 -4.28 -26.08
CA ASN A 363 15.63 -4.89 -27.32
C ASN A 363 14.42 -4.15 -27.90
N ALA A 364 13.85 -3.20 -27.14
CA ALA A 364 12.70 -2.41 -27.56
C ALA A 364 13.04 -1.50 -28.75
N LYS A 365 12.04 -1.18 -29.57
CA LYS A 365 12.21 -0.24 -30.69
C LYS A 365 12.33 1.19 -30.14
N VAL A 366 13.47 1.84 -30.36
CA VAL A 366 13.71 3.22 -29.89
C VAL A 366 13.49 4.24 -31.01
N ILE A 367 12.72 5.28 -30.71
CA ILE A 367 12.46 6.45 -31.57
C ILE A 367 12.96 7.69 -30.82
N LYS A 368 14.03 8.29 -31.34
CA LYS A 368 14.62 9.53 -30.82
C LYS A 368 13.83 10.73 -31.36
N CYS A 369 13.36 11.59 -30.47
CA CYS A 369 12.52 12.74 -30.80
C CYS A 369 13.10 14.00 -30.16
N ASP A 370 13.11 15.13 -30.85
CA ASP A 370 13.52 16.40 -30.24
C ASP A 370 12.33 17.05 -29.52
N PHE A 371 12.05 16.62 -28.29
CA PHE A 371 10.90 17.14 -27.54
C PHE A 371 11.24 18.47 -26.86
N ARG A 372 12.40 18.54 -26.20
CA ARG A 372 12.76 19.66 -25.33
C ARG A 372 13.14 20.94 -26.06
N ASN A 373 13.64 20.87 -27.29
CA ASN A 373 13.94 22.09 -28.05
C ASN A 373 12.69 22.64 -28.77
N LYS A 374 11.69 21.80 -29.03
CA LYS A 374 10.46 22.19 -29.73
C LYS A 374 9.49 22.98 -28.85
N VAL A 375 9.38 22.63 -27.57
CA VAL A 375 8.46 23.27 -26.64
C VAL A 375 9.11 23.57 -25.29
N SER A 376 8.50 24.46 -24.51
CA SER A 376 8.96 24.71 -23.14
C SER A 376 8.83 23.45 -22.28
N SER A 377 9.63 23.37 -21.21
CA SER A 377 9.60 22.24 -20.28
C SER A 377 8.19 21.95 -19.74
N LYS A 378 7.37 22.98 -19.50
CA LYS A 378 5.98 22.82 -19.02
C LYS A 378 5.03 22.15 -20.02
N ASN A 379 5.40 22.15 -21.31
CA ASN A 379 4.56 21.66 -22.41
C ASN A 379 5.10 20.36 -23.02
N VAL A 380 6.30 19.92 -22.62
CA VAL A 380 7.01 18.78 -23.24
C VAL A 380 6.23 17.48 -23.15
N SER A 381 5.54 17.21 -22.03
CA SER A 381 4.73 15.99 -21.87
C SER A 381 3.51 15.96 -22.77
N PHE A 382 2.88 17.13 -22.99
CA PHE A 382 1.76 17.27 -23.92
C PHE A 382 2.24 17.04 -25.36
N TYR A 383 3.36 17.67 -25.74
CA TYR A 383 3.96 17.50 -27.05
C TYR A 383 4.34 16.04 -27.32
N ALA A 384 5.00 15.38 -26.37
CA ALA A 384 5.46 14.01 -26.54
C ALA A 384 4.29 13.02 -26.70
N LEU A 385 3.19 13.20 -25.95
CA LEU A 385 1.97 12.42 -26.15
C LEU A 385 1.34 12.70 -27.52
N LEU A 386 1.17 13.98 -27.91
CA LEU A 386 0.63 14.35 -29.22
C LEU A 386 1.47 13.79 -30.37
N TYR A 387 2.80 13.82 -30.25
CA TYR A 387 3.72 13.23 -31.22
C TYR A 387 3.50 11.72 -31.36
N TYR A 388 3.40 11.01 -30.22
CA TYR A 388 3.08 9.58 -30.21
C TYR A 388 1.72 9.28 -30.87
N LEU A 389 0.68 10.05 -30.55
CA LEU A 389 -0.66 9.87 -31.13
C LEU A 389 -0.64 10.12 -32.64
N ASN A 390 0.06 11.16 -33.08
CA ASN A 390 0.24 11.47 -34.49
C ASN A 390 1.02 10.38 -35.23
N PHE A 391 2.07 9.80 -34.60
CA PHE A 391 2.90 8.75 -35.17
C PHE A 391 2.15 7.41 -35.27
N SER A 392 1.49 7.01 -34.18
CA SER A 392 0.87 5.68 -34.08
C SER A 392 -0.52 5.61 -34.73
N LYS A 393 -1.23 6.74 -34.81
CA LYS A 393 -2.64 6.82 -35.23
C LYS A 393 -3.57 5.87 -34.45
N VAL A 394 -3.14 5.42 -33.26
CA VAL A 394 -3.86 4.41 -32.47
C VAL A 394 -5.12 4.96 -31.80
N PHE A 395 -5.21 6.29 -31.66
CA PHE A 395 -6.27 6.98 -30.94
C PHE A 395 -6.56 8.33 -31.62
N PRO A 396 -7.83 8.78 -31.67
CA PRO A 396 -8.21 10.05 -32.30
C PRO A 396 -7.54 11.23 -31.58
N MET A 397 -6.49 11.78 -32.20
CA MET A 397 -5.70 12.87 -31.61
C MET A 397 -6.55 14.12 -31.35
N GLU A 398 -7.57 14.33 -32.17
CA GLU A 398 -8.55 15.41 -32.06
C GLU A 398 -9.28 15.39 -30.71
N ALA A 399 -9.61 14.19 -30.20
CA ALA A 399 -10.24 14.04 -28.90
C ALA A 399 -9.34 14.56 -27.77
N PHE A 400 -8.03 14.31 -27.86
CA PHE A 400 -7.08 14.81 -26.89
C PHE A 400 -6.89 16.33 -27.01
N ILE A 401 -6.76 16.84 -28.23
CA ILE A 401 -6.65 18.28 -28.50
C ILE A 401 -7.86 19.03 -27.96
N GLU A 402 -9.08 18.57 -28.24
CA GLU A 402 -10.30 19.21 -27.75
C GLU A 402 -10.38 19.17 -26.22
N THR A 403 -10.04 18.03 -25.62
CA THR A 403 -10.01 17.90 -24.16
C THR A 403 -9.03 18.88 -23.51
N ILE A 404 -7.86 19.07 -24.11
CA ILE A 404 -6.90 20.08 -23.65
C ILE A 404 -7.46 21.49 -23.85
N LYS A 405 -8.06 21.80 -25.01
CA LYS A 405 -8.63 23.11 -25.32
C LYS A 405 -9.73 23.54 -24.35
N ASN A 406 -10.53 22.58 -23.89
CA ASN A 406 -11.62 22.79 -22.94
C ASN A 406 -11.14 22.87 -21.47
N ASP A 407 -9.87 22.56 -21.19
CA ASP A 407 -9.29 22.69 -19.86
C ASP A 407 -8.68 24.08 -19.64
N LYS A 408 -8.71 24.55 -18.39
CA LYS A 408 -8.09 25.82 -17.96
C LYS A 408 -6.61 25.93 -18.34
N LEU A 409 -5.91 24.79 -18.47
CA LEU A 409 -4.50 24.73 -18.88
C LEU A 409 -4.27 25.16 -20.32
N SER A 410 -5.28 25.10 -21.20
CA SER A 410 -5.20 25.51 -22.61
C SER A 410 -4.55 26.89 -22.78
N SER A 411 -4.92 27.85 -21.94
CA SER A 411 -4.40 29.23 -21.97
C SER A 411 -2.90 29.35 -21.68
N ARG A 412 -2.26 28.30 -21.16
CA ARG A 412 -0.84 28.26 -20.81
C ARG A 412 -0.01 27.52 -21.85
N LEU A 413 -0.65 26.95 -22.86
CA LEU A 413 -0.02 26.12 -23.87
C LEU A 413 0.25 26.93 -25.15
N ASP A 414 1.42 26.67 -25.74
CA ASP A 414 1.80 27.23 -27.04
C ASP A 414 1.32 26.27 -28.14
N TRP A 415 0.12 26.52 -28.65
CA TRP A 415 -0.57 25.64 -29.60
C TRP A 415 0.15 25.50 -30.94
N ASP A 416 0.77 26.58 -31.42
CA ASP A 416 1.50 26.58 -32.70
C ASP A 416 2.71 25.65 -32.64
N LYS A 417 3.43 25.64 -31.50
CA LYS A 417 4.53 24.70 -31.30
C LYS A 417 4.06 23.29 -30.98
N LEU A 418 2.99 23.15 -30.20
CA LEU A 418 2.47 21.84 -29.78
C LEU A 418 1.97 20.98 -30.94
N LEU A 419 1.43 21.61 -31.98
CA LEU A 419 0.88 20.92 -33.15
C LEU A 419 1.87 20.86 -34.33
N ASN A 420 3.08 21.40 -34.15
CA ASN A 420 4.13 21.32 -35.16
C ASN A 420 5.01 20.08 -34.94
N PHE A 421 4.71 19.03 -35.68
CA PHE A 421 5.47 17.77 -35.68
C PHE A 421 6.56 17.69 -36.75
N SER A 422 6.76 18.78 -37.53
CA SER A 422 7.77 18.86 -38.60
C SER A 422 9.15 19.26 -38.11
#